data_AF-A0A9C9KUA8-F1
#
_entry.id   AF-A0A9C9KUA8-F1
#
_cell.length_a   1.000
_cell.length_b   1.000
_cell.length_c   1.000
_cell.angle_alpha   90.00
_cell.angle_beta   90.00
_cell.angle_gamma   90.00
#
_symmetry.space_group_name_H-M   'P 1'
#
loop_
_entity.id
_entity.type
_entity.pdbx_description
1 polymer ?
#
loop_
_entity_poly.entity_id
_entity_poly.type
_entity_poly.pdbx_seq_one_letter_code
_entity_poly.pdbx_strand_id
1 'polypeptide(L)'
;MTETEFQHCLQSLDLTVPEAALLLSVSARTMRRWAEQPADISGPAVQALLAWMRLESKNLAWRPDAVAIGESNSEEIAEQIAVHRRHAIELDDLLEKVAARGGPVAPWVVDLEKNRANLESISVGFYRLKNGGFSPAVYRRSDEACSDIERDWPLIEDAFACIAKAIANEEQ
;
A
#
# COMPACT_ATOMS: atom_id res chain seq x y z
N MET A 1 -15.10 12.26 -15.84
CA MET A 1 -15.24 11.33 -14.72
C MET A 1 -16.69 11.40 -14.25
N THR A 2 -17.37 10.27 -14.15
CA THR A 2 -18.76 10.16 -13.67
C THR A 2 -18.81 10.09 -12.14
N GLU A 3 -19.99 10.15 -11.54
CA GLU A 3 -20.18 10.01 -10.09
C GLU A 3 -19.72 8.65 -9.60
N THR A 4 -20.09 7.59 -10.30
CA THR A 4 -19.67 6.23 -9.98
C THR A 4 -18.15 6.08 -10.08
N GLU A 5 -17.52 6.65 -11.12
CA GLU A 5 -16.06 6.62 -11.27
C GLU A 5 -15.36 7.40 -10.14
N PHE A 6 -15.92 8.52 -9.71
CA PHE A 6 -15.36 9.32 -8.62
C PHE A 6 -15.48 8.62 -7.27
N GLN A 7 -16.65 8.05 -6.95
CA GLN A 7 -16.84 7.29 -5.72
C GLN A 7 -15.94 6.04 -5.71
N HIS A 8 -15.85 5.33 -6.83
CA HIS A 8 -14.93 4.21 -6.98
C HIS A 8 -13.48 4.65 -6.79
N CYS A 9 -13.09 5.81 -7.31
CA CYS A 9 -11.75 6.36 -7.12
C CYS A 9 -11.44 6.59 -5.63
N LEU A 10 -12.34 7.24 -4.89
CA LEU A 10 -12.12 7.50 -3.46
C LEU A 10 -12.08 6.20 -2.64
N GLN A 11 -12.95 5.26 -2.95
CA GLN A 11 -12.96 3.94 -2.32
C GLN A 11 -11.69 3.14 -2.61
N SER A 12 -11.22 3.16 -3.87
CA SER A 12 -10.02 2.43 -4.28
C SER A 12 -8.76 3.00 -3.66
N LEU A 13 -8.70 4.32 -3.49
CA LEU A 13 -7.57 5.02 -2.86
C LEU A 13 -7.67 5.05 -1.33
N ASP A 14 -8.72 4.47 -0.75
CA ASP A 14 -9.05 4.54 0.67
C ASP A 14 -8.97 5.98 1.20
N LEU A 15 -9.61 6.90 0.48
CA LEU A 15 -9.64 8.32 0.79
C LEU A 15 -10.99 8.74 1.32
N THR A 16 -10.97 9.36 2.50
CA THR A 16 -12.08 10.16 2.97
C THR A 16 -12.16 11.50 2.21
N VAL A 17 -13.34 12.13 2.21
CA VAL A 17 -13.52 13.46 1.60
C VAL A 17 -12.54 14.52 2.16
N PRO A 18 -12.28 14.60 3.48
CA PRO A 18 -11.29 15.52 4.02
C PRO A 18 -9.86 15.23 3.56
N GLU A 19 -9.45 13.95 3.50
CA GLU A 19 -8.10 13.58 3.04
C GLU A 19 -7.89 13.91 1.57
N ALA A 20 -8.85 13.56 0.71
CA ALA A 20 -8.77 13.90 -0.71
C ALA A 20 -8.74 15.42 -0.94
N ALA A 21 -9.48 16.19 -0.13
CA ALA A 21 -9.45 17.64 -0.17
C ALA A 21 -8.06 18.19 0.20
N LEU A 22 -7.44 17.64 1.26
CA LEU A 22 -6.10 18.00 1.68
C LEU A 22 -5.07 17.70 0.58
N LEU A 23 -5.07 16.49 0.03
CA LEU A 23 -4.12 16.05 -1.00
C LEU A 23 -4.24 16.84 -2.30
N LEU A 24 -5.46 17.19 -2.70
CA LEU A 24 -5.71 18.03 -3.88
C LEU A 24 -5.59 19.53 -3.59
N SER A 25 -5.28 19.92 -2.35
CA SER A 25 -5.21 21.32 -1.92
C SER A 25 -6.49 22.13 -2.22
N VAL A 26 -7.65 21.51 -2.00
CA VAL A 26 -8.98 22.12 -2.15
C VAL A 26 -9.74 22.11 -0.83
N SER A 27 -10.82 22.90 -0.74
CA SER A 27 -11.68 22.89 0.44
C SER A 27 -12.52 21.60 0.52
N ALA A 28 -12.83 21.13 1.73
CA ALA A 28 -13.78 20.03 1.93
C ALA A 28 -15.16 20.32 1.29
N ARG A 29 -15.58 21.59 1.23
CA ARG A 29 -16.80 22.00 0.53
C ARG A 29 -16.70 21.75 -0.98
N THR A 30 -15.57 22.10 -1.59
CA THR A 30 -15.30 21.83 -3.01
C THR A 30 -15.35 20.33 -3.28
N MET A 31 -14.73 19.54 -2.39
CA MET A 31 -14.69 18.08 -2.52
C MET A 31 -16.08 17.44 -2.38
N ARG A 32 -16.92 17.91 -1.45
CA ARG A 32 -18.33 17.47 -1.34
C ARG A 32 -19.13 17.85 -2.58
N ARG A 33 -18.97 19.08 -3.08
CA ARG A 33 -19.63 19.51 -4.33
C ARG A 33 -19.21 18.62 -5.50
N TRP A 34 -17.94 18.23 -5.59
CA TRP A 34 -17.48 17.29 -6.62
C TRP A 34 -18.06 15.89 -6.47
N ALA A 35 -18.35 15.45 -5.25
CA ALA A 35 -19.02 14.18 -5.00
C ALA A 35 -20.47 14.18 -5.53
N GLU A 36 -21.16 15.32 -5.43
CA GLU A 36 -22.53 15.51 -5.93
C GLU A 36 -22.57 15.85 -7.43
N GLN A 37 -21.58 16.61 -7.90
CA GLN A 37 -21.49 17.09 -9.28
C GLN A 37 -20.05 16.93 -9.84
N PRO A 38 -19.68 15.70 -10.25
CA PRO A 38 -18.33 15.38 -10.74
C PRO A 38 -17.93 16.11 -12.03
N ALA A 39 -18.89 16.65 -12.78
CA ALA A 39 -18.63 17.48 -13.95
C ALA A 39 -17.85 18.77 -13.61
N ASP A 40 -17.91 19.22 -12.36
CA ASP A 40 -17.24 20.43 -11.88
C ASP A 40 -15.79 20.17 -11.43
N ILE A 41 -15.31 18.92 -11.51
CA ILE A 41 -13.94 18.57 -11.14
C ILE A 41 -12.99 19.16 -12.18
N SER A 42 -11.97 19.89 -11.71
CA SER A 42 -10.99 20.48 -12.60
C SER A 42 -10.20 19.39 -13.33
N GLY A 43 -9.87 19.61 -14.60
CA GLY A 43 -9.06 18.68 -15.40
C GLY A 43 -7.79 18.19 -14.66
N PRO A 44 -7.00 19.07 -14.02
CA PRO A 44 -5.86 18.65 -13.22
C PRO A 44 -6.21 17.73 -12.05
N ALA A 45 -7.29 17.99 -11.31
CA ALA A 45 -7.72 17.13 -10.20
C ALA A 45 -8.19 15.76 -10.70
N VAL A 46 -8.89 15.70 -11.85
CA VAL A 46 -9.22 14.42 -12.51
C VAL A 46 -7.95 13.64 -12.84
N GLN A 47 -6.95 14.29 -13.46
CA GLN A 47 -5.71 13.61 -13.84
C GLN A 47 -4.89 13.16 -12.63
N ALA A 48 -4.85 13.93 -11.54
CA ALA A 48 -4.19 13.56 -10.30
C ALA A 48 -4.82 12.29 -9.69
N LEU A 49 -6.15 12.26 -9.55
CA LEU A 49 -6.90 11.11 -9.05
C LEU A 49 -6.67 9.85 -9.90
N LEU A 50 -6.71 9.99 -11.23
CA LEU A 50 -6.43 8.88 -12.15
C LEU A 50 -4.97 8.41 -12.07
N ALA A 51 -4.02 9.32 -11.87
CA ALA A 51 -2.62 8.96 -11.69
C ALA A 51 -2.41 8.18 -10.38
N TRP A 52 -3.00 8.66 -9.29
CA TRP A 52 -2.98 7.97 -7.99
C TRP A 52 -3.60 6.58 -8.08
N MET A 53 -4.75 6.43 -8.75
CA MET A 53 -5.35 5.10 -8.97
C MET A 53 -4.40 4.14 -9.70
N ARG A 54 -3.68 4.63 -10.73
CA ARG A 54 -2.72 3.79 -11.45
C ARG A 54 -1.54 3.38 -10.58
N LEU A 55 -1.07 4.27 -9.71
CA LEU A 55 0.02 3.96 -8.78
C LEU A 55 -0.46 3.00 -7.67
N GLU A 56 -1.64 3.24 -7.11
CA GLU A 56 -2.28 2.37 -6.11
C GLU A 56 -2.53 0.96 -6.66
N SER A 57 -3.06 0.84 -7.89
CA SER A 57 -3.27 -0.46 -8.55
C SER A 57 -1.97 -1.24 -8.77
N LYS A 58 -0.84 -0.56 -8.67
CA LYS A 58 0.50 -1.12 -8.78
C LYS A 58 1.21 -1.14 -7.43
N ASN A 59 0.58 -0.88 -6.30
CA ASN A 59 1.25 -0.82 -4.98
C ASN A 59 2.51 0.08 -4.97
N LEU A 60 2.49 1.17 -5.74
CA LEU A 60 3.55 2.18 -5.75
C LEU A 60 3.18 3.32 -4.79
N ALA A 61 4.16 3.83 -4.05
CA ALA A 61 3.96 4.95 -3.14
C ALA A 61 3.52 6.20 -3.92
N TRP A 62 2.28 6.65 -3.70
CA TRP A 62 1.71 7.85 -4.33
C TRP A 62 1.22 8.88 -3.31
N ARG A 63 0.95 8.46 -2.07
CA ARG A 63 0.60 9.39 -0.99
C ARG A 63 1.86 9.97 -0.36
N PRO A 64 1.83 11.23 0.12
CA PRO A 64 2.95 11.83 0.84
C PRO A 64 3.34 11.09 2.13
N ASP A 65 2.41 10.37 2.76
CA ASP A 65 2.59 9.61 4.00
C ASP A 65 2.98 8.13 3.77
N ALA A 66 3.08 7.69 2.51
CA ALA A 66 3.47 6.33 2.15
C ALA A 66 4.97 6.23 1.89
N VAL A 67 5.59 5.13 2.35
CA VAL A 67 7.01 4.85 2.15
C VAL A 67 7.16 3.60 1.29
N ALA A 68 7.94 3.70 0.21
CA ALA A 68 8.33 2.54 -0.58
C ALA A 68 9.30 1.69 0.23
N ILE A 69 9.02 0.39 0.32
CA ILE A 69 9.88 -0.55 1.03
C ILE A 69 11.06 -0.88 0.11
N GLY A 70 12.28 -0.55 0.54
CA GLY A 70 13.52 -0.83 -0.20
C GLY A 70 14.09 0.34 -1.03
N GLU A 71 13.44 1.50 -1.05
CA GLU A 71 13.97 2.72 -1.71
C GLU A 71 14.82 3.54 -0.73
N SER A 72 16.08 3.15 -0.56
CA SER A 72 17.08 3.95 0.16
C SER A 72 18.27 4.31 -0.73
N ASN A 73 18.02 4.78 -1.97
CA ASN A 73 18.92 5.63 -2.80
C ASN A 73 18.48 5.67 -4.27
N SER A 74 18.55 6.85 -4.89
CA SER A 74 17.95 7.15 -6.20
C SER A 74 18.83 6.90 -7.44
N GLU A 75 20.06 6.39 -7.31
CA GLU A 75 20.89 5.96 -8.46
C GLU A 75 20.80 4.45 -8.75
N GLU A 76 20.10 3.71 -7.89
CA GLU A 76 20.21 2.25 -7.76
C GLU A 76 18.93 1.52 -8.19
N ILE A 77 17.96 2.15 -8.85
CA ILE A 77 16.62 1.56 -9.09
C ILE A 77 16.68 0.31 -10.01
N ALA A 78 17.59 0.29 -10.99
CA ALA A 78 17.78 -0.87 -11.86
C ALA A 78 18.56 -2.01 -11.17
N GLU A 79 19.49 -1.67 -10.28
CA GLU A 79 20.20 -2.64 -9.42
C GLU A 79 19.29 -3.15 -8.29
N GLN A 80 18.38 -2.32 -7.78
CA GLN A 80 17.40 -2.66 -6.76
C GLN A 80 16.35 -3.65 -7.26
N ILE A 81 15.96 -3.62 -8.54
CA ILE A 81 15.13 -4.70 -9.13
C ILE A 81 15.90 -6.04 -9.16
N ALA A 82 17.22 -6.00 -9.35
CA ALA A 82 18.08 -7.20 -9.30
C ALA A 82 18.40 -7.63 -7.85
N VAL A 83 18.38 -6.71 -6.88
CA VAL A 83 18.47 -6.96 -5.44
C VAL A 83 17.11 -7.44 -4.89
N HIS A 84 15.99 -7.00 -5.42
CA HIS A 84 14.64 -7.51 -5.12
C HIS A 84 14.47 -8.98 -5.54
N ARG A 85 15.12 -9.40 -6.63
CA ARG A 85 15.27 -10.83 -6.97
C ARG A 85 16.14 -11.60 -5.96
N ARG A 86 17.01 -10.91 -5.21
CA ARG A 86 17.79 -11.46 -4.10
C ARG A 86 17.04 -11.43 -2.76
N HIS A 87 16.17 -10.46 -2.49
CA HIS A 87 15.33 -10.43 -1.27
C HIS A 87 14.26 -11.53 -1.21
N ALA A 88 13.91 -12.15 -2.35
CA ALA A 88 13.18 -13.42 -2.34
C ALA A 88 13.92 -14.55 -1.59
N ILE A 89 15.23 -14.39 -1.31
CA ILE A 89 16.07 -15.31 -0.53
C ILE A 89 16.13 -14.91 0.96
N GLU A 90 15.86 -13.64 1.34
CA GLU A 90 15.83 -13.19 2.74
C GLU A 90 14.43 -13.32 3.40
N LEU A 91 13.40 -13.61 2.60
CA LEU A 91 12.07 -13.86 3.11
C LEU A 91 12.06 -15.10 4.01
N ASP A 92 12.74 -16.18 3.63
CA ASP A 92 12.81 -17.40 4.44
C ASP A 92 13.49 -17.14 5.80
N ASP A 93 14.60 -16.40 5.82
CA ASP A 93 15.27 -16.00 7.07
C ASP A 93 14.38 -15.12 7.96
N LEU A 94 13.61 -14.21 7.36
CA LEU A 94 12.65 -13.37 8.09
C LEU A 94 11.50 -14.20 8.64
N LEU A 95 10.96 -15.13 7.84
CA LEU A 95 9.90 -16.05 8.27
C LEU A 95 10.40 -16.98 9.39
N GLU A 96 11.64 -17.46 9.32
CA GLU A 96 12.27 -18.24 10.39
C GLU A 96 12.44 -17.41 11.67
N LYS A 97 12.85 -16.14 11.57
CA LYS A 97 12.88 -15.23 12.73
C LYS A 97 11.50 -15.02 13.35
N VAL A 98 10.46 -14.83 12.51
CA VAL A 98 9.07 -14.71 12.99
C VAL A 98 8.60 -16.02 13.63
N ALA A 99 8.93 -17.17 13.07
CA ALA A 99 8.61 -18.46 13.66
C ALA A 99 9.33 -18.66 15.00
N ALA A 100 10.62 -18.30 15.08
CA ALA A 100 11.44 -18.42 16.28
C ALA A 100 10.94 -17.54 17.45
N ARG A 101 10.29 -16.41 17.17
CA ARG A 101 9.63 -15.58 18.20
C ARG A 101 8.25 -16.10 18.65
N GLY A 102 7.79 -17.23 18.12
CA GLY A 102 6.50 -17.82 18.43
C GLY A 102 5.40 -17.53 17.40
N GLY A 103 5.77 -17.01 16.24
CA GLY A 103 4.86 -16.61 15.16
C GLY A 103 4.46 -15.12 15.23
N PRO A 104 3.55 -14.70 14.33
CA PRO A 104 3.07 -13.34 14.30
C PRO A 104 2.36 -12.94 15.59
N VAL A 105 2.74 -11.81 16.16
CA VAL A 105 2.16 -11.32 17.43
C VAL A 105 0.79 -10.68 17.18
N ALA A 106 0.61 -10.08 16.00
CA ALA A 106 -0.62 -9.38 15.62
C ALA A 106 -1.39 -10.11 14.49
N PRO A 107 -2.73 -10.18 14.55
CA PRO A 107 -3.54 -10.85 13.54
C PRO A 107 -3.75 -9.95 12.32
N TRP A 108 -2.79 -9.95 11.40
CA TRP A 108 -2.92 -9.25 10.12
C TRP A 108 -4.04 -9.87 9.26
N VAL A 109 -4.87 -9.01 8.69
CA VAL A 109 -5.88 -9.40 7.69
C VAL A 109 -5.29 -9.22 6.30
N VAL A 110 -5.13 -10.32 5.58
CA VAL A 110 -4.53 -10.32 4.23
C VAL A 110 -5.64 -10.41 3.18
N ASP A 111 -5.69 -9.41 2.30
CA ASP A 111 -6.54 -9.35 1.12
C ASP A 111 -5.67 -9.67 -0.11
N LEU A 112 -5.82 -10.88 -0.64
CA LEU A 112 -5.07 -11.37 -1.80
C LEU A 112 -5.58 -10.77 -3.12
N GLU A 113 -6.83 -10.32 -3.19
CA GLU A 113 -7.37 -9.66 -4.39
C GLU A 113 -6.71 -8.29 -4.57
N LYS A 114 -6.50 -7.57 -3.47
CA LYS A 114 -5.84 -6.26 -3.46
C LYS A 114 -4.33 -6.31 -3.22
N ASN A 115 -3.79 -7.50 -2.97
CA ASN A 115 -2.40 -7.71 -2.56
C ASN A 115 -1.98 -6.79 -1.40
N ARG A 116 -2.78 -6.79 -0.33
CA ARG A 116 -2.57 -5.92 0.83
C ARG A 116 -2.79 -6.67 2.14
N ALA A 117 -1.94 -6.43 3.13
CA ALA A 117 -2.15 -6.84 4.50
C ALA A 117 -2.45 -5.61 5.37
N ASN A 118 -3.43 -5.71 6.26
CA ASN A 118 -3.82 -4.63 7.16
C ASN A 118 -3.81 -5.09 8.61
N LEU A 119 -3.38 -4.19 9.50
CA LEU A 119 -3.45 -4.31 10.95
C LEU A 119 -3.88 -2.97 11.53
N GLU A 120 -5.15 -2.84 11.90
CA GLU A 120 -5.72 -1.59 12.43
C GLU A 120 -5.39 -0.36 11.56
N SER A 121 -4.47 0.51 12.00
CA SER A 121 -4.02 1.71 11.30
C SER A 121 -2.85 1.47 10.34
N ILE A 122 -2.33 0.24 10.26
CA ILE A 122 -1.13 -0.11 9.50
C ILE A 122 -1.52 -0.92 8.26
N SER A 123 -0.89 -0.63 7.14
CA SER A 123 -1.07 -1.36 5.89
C SER A 123 0.27 -1.63 5.19
N VAL A 124 0.38 -2.84 4.62
CA VAL A 124 1.53 -3.30 3.82
C VAL A 124 1.01 -3.80 2.48
N GLY A 125 1.42 -3.15 1.39
CA GLY A 125 1.16 -3.61 0.03
C GLY A 125 2.28 -4.51 -0.48
N PHE A 126 1.93 -5.50 -1.29
CA PHE A 126 2.89 -6.45 -1.86
C PHE A 126 2.59 -6.82 -3.31
N TYR A 127 3.53 -7.46 -3.98
CA TYR A 127 3.34 -8.08 -5.29
C TYR A 127 3.42 -9.59 -5.16
N ARG A 128 2.50 -10.31 -5.79
CA ARG A 128 2.62 -11.75 -5.96
C ARG A 128 3.60 -12.07 -7.07
N LEU A 129 4.48 -13.03 -6.80
CA LEU A 129 5.47 -13.50 -7.75
C LEU A 129 4.96 -14.78 -8.43
N LYS A 130 5.40 -15.03 -9.67
CA LYS A 130 4.98 -16.20 -10.45
C LYS A 130 5.45 -17.54 -9.87
N ASN A 131 6.37 -17.51 -8.92
CA ASN A 131 6.91 -18.69 -8.25
C ASN A 131 6.17 -19.05 -6.95
N GLY A 132 4.99 -18.45 -6.69
CA GLY A 132 4.22 -18.66 -5.46
C GLY A 132 4.68 -17.80 -4.27
N GLY A 133 5.75 -17.02 -4.44
CA GLY A 133 6.22 -16.07 -3.42
C GLY A 133 5.57 -14.69 -3.52
N PHE A 134 6.05 -13.74 -2.73
CA PHE A 134 5.68 -12.34 -2.82
C PHE A 134 6.87 -11.40 -2.57
N SER A 135 6.71 -10.14 -2.96
CA SER A 135 7.64 -9.05 -2.66
C SER A 135 6.87 -7.94 -1.95
N PRO A 136 7.26 -7.54 -0.73
CA PRO A 136 6.79 -6.29 -0.12
C PRO A 136 7.05 -5.11 -1.06
N ALA A 137 6.17 -4.11 -1.03
CA ALA A 137 6.23 -2.98 -1.95
C ALA A 137 6.10 -1.63 -1.23
N VAL A 138 5.09 -1.48 -0.38
CA VAL A 138 4.75 -0.19 0.24
C VAL A 138 4.25 -0.38 1.67
N TYR A 139 4.63 0.55 2.53
CA TYR A 139 4.20 0.64 3.91
C TYR A 139 3.46 1.96 4.16
N ARG A 140 2.38 1.90 4.94
CA ARG A 140 1.68 3.10 5.41
C ARG A 140 1.08 2.88 6.79
N ARG A 141 1.17 3.93 7.61
CA ARG A 141 0.48 4.07 8.89
C ARG A 141 -0.48 5.27 8.84
N SER A 142 -1.75 5.07 9.21
CA SER A 142 -2.82 6.07 9.05
C SER A 142 -3.14 6.88 10.30
N ASP A 143 -2.67 6.46 11.49
CA ASP A 143 -2.86 7.19 12.75
C ASP A 143 -1.81 8.31 12.97
N GLU A 144 -0.80 8.40 12.09
CA GLU A 144 0.28 9.38 12.16
C GLU A 144 0.45 10.13 10.83
N ALA A 145 1.06 11.32 10.92
CA ALA A 145 1.29 12.18 9.75
C ALA A 145 2.45 11.69 8.86
N CYS A 146 3.35 10.86 9.39
CA CYS A 146 4.48 10.30 8.66
C CYS A 146 4.71 8.86 9.11
N SER A 147 4.90 7.95 8.16
CA SER A 147 5.18 6.54 8.44
C SER A 147 6.64 6.34 8.84
N ASP A 148 6.88 5.76 10.02
CA ASP A 148 8.23 5.39 10.49
C ASP A 148 8.46 3.89 10.29
N ILE A 149 9.19 3.56 9.22
CA ILE A 149 9.45 2.17 8.84
C ILE A 149 10.39 1.45 9.82
N GLU A 150 11.33 2.17 10.44
CA GLU A 150 12.31 1.57 11.35
C GLU A 150 11.65 1.18 12.67
N ARG A 151 10.79 2.07 13.20
CA ARG A 151 10.03 1.81 14.43
C ARG A 151 9.08 0.62 14.27
N ASP A 152 8.37 0.57 13.14
CA ASP A 152 7.30 -0.40 12.92
C ASP A 152 7.80 -1.68 12.23
N TRP A 153 9.11 -1.80 11.95
CA TRP A 153 9.71 -2.94 11.28
C TRP A 153 9.31 -4.31 11.86
N PRO A 154 9.29 -4.53 13.20
CA PRO A 154 8.87 -5.82 13.75
C PRO A 154 7.43 -6.21 13.40
N LEU A 155 6.51 -5.22 13.29
CA LEU A 155 5.12 -5.43 12.87
C LEU A 155 5.04 -5.69 11.36
N ILE A 156 5.89 -5.03 10.57
CA ILE A 156 5.99 -5.27 9.12
C ILE A 156 6.47 -6.71 8.85
N GLU A 157 7.42 -7.22 9.64
CA GLU A 157 7.84 -8.63 9.57
C GLU A 157 6.69 -9.60 9.90
N ASP A 158 5.84 -9.28 10.88
CA ASP A 158 4.62 -10.06 11.17
C ASP A 158 3.70 -10.08 9.95
N ALA A 159 3.54 -8.94 9.26
CA ALA A 159 2.77 -8.86 8.03
C ALA A 159 3.30 -9.82 6.97
N PHE A 160 4.62 -9.89 6.80
CA PHE A 160 5.25 -10.79 5.82
C PHE A 160 4.93 -12.26 6.11
N ALA A 161 4.97 -12.67 7.38
CA ALA A 161 4.60 -14.02 7.77
C ALA A 161 3.11 -14.34 7.54
N CYS A 162 2.23 -13.38 7.81
CA CYS A 162 0.81 -13.53 7.51
C CYS A 162 0.53 -13.61 6.00
N ILE A 163 1.20 -12.80 5.18
CA ILE A 163 1.09 -12.83 3.72
C ILE A 163 1.58 -14.16 3.16
N ALA A 164 2.75 -14.63 3.60
CA ALA A 164 3.31 -15.92 3.19
C ALA A 164 2.31 -17.07 3.44
N LYS A 165 1.73 -17.08 4.64
CA LYS A 165 0.72 -18.08 5.04
C LYS A 165 -0.56 -17.97 4.21
N ALA A 166 -1.03 -16.75 3.94
CA ALA A 166 -2.24 -16.54 3.14
C ALA A 166 -2.06 -17.03 1.70
N ILE A 167 -0.91 -16.75 1.07
CA ILE A 167 -0.61 -17.22 -0.29
C ILE A 167 -0.49 -18.76 -0.32
N ALA A 168 0.21 -19.37 0.64
CA ALA A 168 0.35 -20.82 0.72
C ALA A 168 -1.00 -21.55 0.90
N ASN A 169 -1.97 -20.93 1.57
CA ASN A 169 -3.30 -21.48 1.77
C ASN A 169 -4.22 -21.35 0.54
N GLU A 170 -3.94 -20.41 -0.38
CA GLU A 170 -4.72 -20.25 -1.62
C GLU A 170 -4.33 -21.29 -2.69
N GLU A 171 -3.10 -21.81 -2.63
CA GLU A 171 -2.59 -22.83 -3.55
C GLU A 171 -3.00 -24.28 -3.19
N GLN A 172 -3.74 -24.49 -2.09
CA GLN A 172 -4.29 -25.79 -1.66
C GLN A 172 -5.75 -25.99 -2.09
#